data_AF-A0A9W8M175-F1
#
_entry.id   AF-A0A9W8M175-F1
#
_cell.length_a   1.000
_cell.length_b   1.000
_cell.length_c   1.000
_cell.angle_alpha   90.00
_cell.angle_beta   90.00
_cell.angle_gamma   90.00
#
_symmetry.space_group_name_H-M   'P 1'
#
loop_
_entity.id
_entity.type
_entity.pdbx_description
1 polymer ?
#
loop_
_entity_poly.entity_id
_entity_poly.type
_entity_poly.pdbx_seq_one_letter_code
_entity_poly.pdbx_strand_id
1 'polypeptide(L)'
;MAFRATQILKQSLKLRPAFELALRSSCLQLVLARWGLETAALMGLRGEQTANDDDRKARAVEAITSALYESGLDDHATDAEKTMLDKPYRSWEYNDYVYGDHWESLGVLQWLLGRQHTIPAYYSNFDRARLFQNSGILPADPSTIEKFVDSFMSSQIHQTFDHQQLQHAVDVSEAWMWRARAQVLLGLRDEIVKADQKNEQENTPLEAALRARHIPHSLRKMTADLPKTIPLAAQQAFDKGILAELEGNDFAIAVEMKEDSGNSSGQRKIANVPYPNLDSDHLDSLRKIAESRFLAFAWALSKIDDWDVEKTSELVSINPINAIWTPDPN
;
A
#
# COMPACT_ATOMS: atom_id res chain seq x y z
N MET A 1 15.30 -36.89 8.72
CA MET A 1 14.17 -36.42 7.88
C MET A 1 13.84 -34.92 8.04
N ALA A 2 14.45 -34.18 8.97
CA ALA A 2 14.22 -32.72 9.14
C ALA A 2 14.88 -31.83 8.06
N PHE A 3 15.97 -32.28 7.44
CA PHE A 3 16.77 -31.48 6.49
C PHE A 3 16.13 -31.27 5.10
N ARG A 4 15.05 -31.98 4.76
CA ARG A 4 14.35 -31.80 3.47
C ARG A 4 13.17 -30.82 3.54
N ALA A 5 12.67 -30.49 4.73
CA ALA A 5 11.54 -29.57 4.88
C ALA A 5 11.96 -28.09 4.77
N THR A 6 13.16 -27.74 5.23
CA THR A 6 13.71 -26.38 5.15
C THR A 6 14.14 -25.98 3.73
N GLN A 7 14.54 -26.95 2.90
CA GLN A 7 14.88 -26.69 1.50
C GLN A 7 13.64 -26.46 0.60
N ILE A 8 12.45 -26.90 1.05
CA ILE A 8 11.19 -26.76 0.30
C ILE A 8 10.56 -25.36 0.49
N LEU A 9 10.99 -24.57 1.47
CA LEU A 9 10.36 -23.28 1.80
C LEU A 9 11.02 -22.05 1.17
N LYS A 10 12.20 -22.17 0.55
CA LYS A 10 12.76 -21.09 -0.28
C LYS A 10 12.24 -21.25 -1.71
N GLN A 11 10.95 -21.04 -1.92
CA GLN A 11 10.47 -20.78 -3.28
C GLN A 11 11.14 -19.49 -3.75
N SER A 12 11.96 -19.56 -4.79
CA SER A 12 12.50 -18.36 -5.42
C SER A 12 11.32 -17.50 -5.86
N LEU A 13 11.18 -16.31 -5.26
CA LEU A 13 10.21 -15.31 -5.68
C LEU A 13 10.42 -15.03 -7.17
N LYS A 14 9.44 -15.41 -7.99
CA LYS A 14 9.48 -15.21 -9.44
C LYS A 14 8.60 -14.01 -9.77
N LEU A 15 9.24 -12.93 -10.22
CA LEU A 15 8.54 -11.76 -10.70
C LEU A 15 7.89 -12.03 -12.06
N ARG A 16 6.78 -11.34 -12.31
CA ARG A 16 6.25 -11.10 -13.65
C ARG A 16 7.32 -10.45 -14.53
N PRO A 17 7.28 -10.66 -15.85
CA PRO A 17 8.19 -9.99 -16.77
C PRO A 17 8.21 -8.46 -16.57
N ALA A 18 9.39 -7.85 -16.71
CA ALA A 18 9.56 -6.41 -16.52
C ALA A 18 8.62 -5.58 -17.42
N PHE A 19 8.33 -6.05 -18.64
CA PHE A 19 7.38 -5.39 -19.53
C PHE A 19 5.95 -5.37 -18.95
N GLU A 20 5.50 -6.44 -18.28
CA GLU A 20 4.18 -6.46 -17.61
C GLU A 20 4.14 -5.46 -16.45
N LEU A 21 5.21 -5.42 -15.66
CA LEU A 21 5.34 -4.43 -14.58
C LEU A 21 5.32 -3.00 -15.12
N ALA A 22 5.97 -2.76 -16.26
CA ALA A 22 6.00 -1.46 -16.92
C ALA A 22 4.62 -1.05 -17.44
N LEU A 23 3.90 -1.94 -18.11
CA LEU A 23 2.53 -1.70 -18.57
C LEU A 23 1.60 -1.33 -17.40
N ARG A 24 1.64 -2.13 -16.33
CA ARG A 24 0.83 -1.88 -15.12
C ARG A 24 1.19 -0.55 -14.45
N SER A 25 2.49 -0.23 -14.36
CA SER A 25 2.99 1.04 -13.85
C SER A 25 2.51 2.22 -14.70
N SER A 26 2.52 2.10 -16.02
CA SER A 26 2.01 3.13 -16.94
C SER A 26 0.52 3.38 -16.74
N CYS A 27 -0.29 2.32 -16.62
CA CYS A 27 -1.72 2.46 -16.40
C CYS A 27 -2.03 3.20 -15.09
N LEU A 28 -1.36 2.81 -14.00
CA LEU A 28 -1.49 3.51 -12.72
C LEU A 28 -1.06 4.98 -12.82
N GLN A 29 0.01 5.26 -13.56
CA GLN A 29 0.49 6.63 -13.72
C GLN A 29 -0.51 7.53 -14.45
N LEU A 30 -1.23 7.03 -15.47
CA LEU A 30 -2.30 7.78 -16.13
C LEU A 30 -3.46 8.08 -15.17
N VAL A 31 -3.91 7.09 -14.41
CA VAL A 31 -5.01 7.25 -13.45
C VAL A 31 -4.60 8.19 -12.31
N LEU A 32 -3.37 8.10 -11.82
CA LEU A 32 -2.85 9.00 -10.78
C LEU A 32 -2.63 10.44 -11.31
N ALA A 33 -2.27 10.59 -12.58
CA ALA A 33 -2.21 11.91 -13.23
C ALA A 33 -3.61 12.54 -13.32
N ARG A 34 -4.61 11.74 -13.72
CA ARG A 34 -6.03 12.13 -13.73
C ARG A 34 -6.50 12.51 -12.33
N TRP A 35 -6.19 11.70 -11.32
CA TRP A 35 -6.47 11.97 -9.90
C TRP A 35 -5.86 13.30 -9.44
N GLY A 36 -4.62 13.59 -9.85
CA GLY A 36 -3.95 14.85 -9.51
C GLY A 36 -4.66 16.08 -10.08
N LEU A 37 -5.13 16.01 -11.33
CA LEU A 37 -5.90 17.09 -11.96
C LEU A 37 -7.26 17.30 -11.30
N GLU A 38 -7.99 16.22 -11.01
CA GLU A 38 -9.29 16.27 -10.32
C GLU A 38 -9.16 16.83 -8.89
N THR A 39 -8.16 16.36 -8.14
CA THR A 39 -7.87 16.87 -6.79
C THR A 39 -7.52 18.35 -6.83
N ALA A 40 -6.71 18.79 -7.80
CA ALA A 40 -6.36 20.20 -7.96
C ALA A 40 -7.57 21.06 -8.37
N ALA A 41 -8.53 20.52 -9.12
CA ALA A 41 -9.78 21.19 -9.43
C ALA A 41 -10.66 21.34 -8.19
N LEU A 42 -10.80 20.27 -7.39
CA LEU A 42 -11.55 20.26 -6.14
C LEU A 42 -10.99 21.26 -5.12
N MET A 43 -9.66 21.29 -4.94
CA MET A 43 -8.99 22.23 -4.04
C MET A 43 -9.04 23.68 -4.57
N GLY A 44 -8.96 23.84 -5.90
CA GLY A 44 -9.05 25.13 -6.58
C GLY A 44 -10.42 25.80 -6.47
N LEU A 45 -11.49 25.08 -6.09
CA LEU A 45 -12.81 25.67 -5.80
C LEU A 45 -12.78 26.64 -4.61
N ARG A 46 -11.66 26.72 -3.87
CA ARG A 46 -11.45 27.67 -2.76
C ARG A 46 -10.72 28.97 -3.18
N GLY A 47 -10.33 29.13 -4.45
CA GLY A 47 -9.70 30.35 -4.99
C GLY A 47 -10.40 30.88 -6.24
N GLU A 48 -10.03 32.08 -6.70
CA GLU A 48 -10.54 32.67 -7.95
C GLU A 48 -10.08 31.84 -9.17
N GLN A 49 -10.93 30.93 -9.64
CA GLN A 49 -10.70 30.19 -10.87
C GLN A 49 -11.03 31.08 -12.09
N THR A 50 -10.10 31.17 -13.03
CA THR A 50 -10.36 31.80 -14.33
C THR A 50 -10.89 30.75 -15.32
N ALA A 51 -11.82 31.14 -16.21
CA ALA A 51 -12.38 30.23 -17.22
C ALA A 51 -11.30 29.54 -18.09
N ASN A 52 -10.18 30.23 -18.36
CA ASN A 52 -9.04 29.69 -19.11
C ASN A 52 -8.33 28.52 -18.41
N ASP A 53 -8.33 28.47 -17.08
CA ASP A 53 -7.73 27.36 -16.33
C ASP A 53 -8.54 26.08 -16.43
N ASP A 54 -9.86 26.20 -16.52
CA ASP A 54 -10.76 25.05 -16.66
C ASP A 54 -10.70 24.44 -18.05
N ASP A 55 -10.69 25.23 -19.11
CA ASP A 55 -10.54 24.73 -20.49
C ASP A 55 -9.17 24.05 -20.71
N ARG A 56 -8.12 24.54 -20.05
CA ARG A 56 -6.80 23.90 -20.12
C ARG A 56 -6.79 22.56 -19.40
N LYS A 57 -7.41 22.48 -18.22
CA LYS A 57 -7.48 21.22 -17.45
C LYS A 57 -8.39 20.20 -18.12
N ALA A 58 -9.53 20.60 -18.68
CA ALA A 58 -10.40 19.73 -19.45
C ALA A 58 -9.67 19.12 -20.66
N ARG A 59 -8.91 19.92 -21.42
CA ARG A 59 -8.06 19.40 -22.50
C ARG A 59 -6.95 18.46 -22.02
N ALA A 60 -6.35 18.75 -20.86
CA ALA A 60 -5.34 17.85 -20.29
C ALA A 60 -5.94 16.49 -19.89
N VAL A 61 -7.18 16.51 -19.39
CA VAL A 61 -7.96 15.30 -19.10
C VAL A 61 -8.22 14.48 -20.35
N GLU A 62 -8.76 15.12 -21.39
CA GLU A 62 -9.01 14.48 -22.69
C GLU A 62 -7.73 13.90 -23.30
N ALA A 63 -6.60 14.61 -23.17
CA ALA A 63 -5.32 14.15 -23.66
C ALA A 63 -4.77 12.95 -22.88
N ILE A 64 -4.96 12.89 -21.55
CA ILE A 64 -4.60 11.71 -20.74
C ILE A 64 -5.44 10.50 -21.15
N THR A 65 -6.74 10.69 -21.31
CA THR A 65 -7.66 9.63 -21.74
C THR A 65 -7.32 9.15 -23.15
N SER A 66 -7.02 10.06 -24.07
CA SER A 66 -6.62 9.71 -25.44
C SER A 66 -5.28 8.97 -25.46
N ALA A 67 -4.31 9.37 -24.62
CA ALA A 67 -3.01 8.72 -24.54
C ALA A 67 -3.11 7.24 -24.11
N LEU A 68 -4.09 6.87 -23.28
CA LEU A 68 -4.37 5.46 -22.95
C LEU A 68 -4.64 4.63 -24.22
N TYR A 69 -5.56 5.11 -25.06
CA TYR A 69 -5.99 4.40 -26.27
C TYR A 69 -4.94 4.48 -27.40
N GLU A 70 -4.30 5.63 -27.57
CA GLU A 70 -3.30 5.83 -28.62
C GLU A 70 -2.02 5.02 -28.40
N SER A 71 -1.65 4.77 -27.14
CA SER A 71 -0.49 3.92 -26.79
C SER A 71 -0.80 2.42 -26.69
N GLY A 72 -2.06 2.00 -26.92
CA GLY A 72 -2.50 0.60 -26.78
C GLY A 72 -2.49 0.09 -25.34
N LEU A 73 -2.49 1.00 -24.36
CA LEU A 73 -2.40 0.68 -22.94
C LEU A 73 -3.77 0.27 -22.37
N ASP A 74 -4.84 0.51 -23.11
CA ASP A 74 -6.21 0.13 -22.75
C ASP A 74 -6.34 -1.39 -22.56
N ASP A 75 -5.67 -2.23 -23.35
CA ASP A 75 -5.69 -3.69 -23.15
C ASP A 75 -5.13 -4.15 -21.79
N HIS A 76 -4.39 -3.27 -21.09
CA HIS A 76 -3.76 -3.55 -19.81
C HIS A 76 -4.39 -2.80 -18.63
N ALA A 77 -5.26 -1.81 -18.87
CA ALA A 77 -6.01 -1.12 -17.84
C ALA A 77 -7.20 -1.97 -17.36
N THR A 78 -7.54 -1.88 -16.07
CA THR A 78 -8.77 -2.51 -15.56
C THR A 78 -9.99 -1.74 -16.04
N ASP A 79 -11.15 -2.40 -16.09
CA ASP A 79 -12.41 -1.74 -16.48
C ASP A 79 -12.74 -0.55 -15.57
N ALA A 80 -12.40 -0.66 -14.29
CA ALA A 80 -12.60 0.41 -13.32
C ALA A 80 -11.71 1.62 -13.63
N GLU A 81 -10.45 1.40 -14.00
CA GLU A 81 -9.51 2.46 -14.38
C GLU A 81 -9.93 3.14 -15.69
N LYS A 82 -10.36 2.36 -16.71
CA LYS A 82 -10.90 2.89 -17.96
C LYS A 82 -12.10 3.80 -17.69
N THR A 83 -13.05 3.29 -16.89
CA THR A 83 -14.23 4.05 -16.48
C THR A 83 -13.84 5.37 -15.79
N MET A 84 -12.80 5.38 -14.96
CA MET A 84 -12.33 6.59 -14.28
C MET A 84 -11.64 7.59 -15.20
N LEU A 85 -10.90 7.10 -16.20
CA LEU A 85 -10.26 7.94 -17.20
C LEU A 85 -11.30 8.55 -18.16
N ASP A 86 -12.34 7.80 -18.53
CA ASP A 86 -13.40 8.25 -19.44
C ASP A 86 -14.42 9.21 -18.79
N LYS A 87 -14.47 9.25 -17.45
CA LYS A 87 -15.34 10.19 -16.72
C LYS A 87 -15.04 11.64 -17.14
N PRO A 88 -16.07 12.50 -17.35
CA PRO A 88 -15.86 13.91 -17.62
C PRO A 88 -15.03 14.62 -16.54
N TYR A 89 -14.34 15.70 -16.93
CA TYR A 89 -13.62 16.54 -15.96
C TYR A 89 -14.58 17.06 -14.87
N ARG A 90 -14.16 16.99 -13.60
CA ARG A 90 -14.94 17.33 -12.40
C ARG A 90 -16.14 16.44 -12.09
N SER A 91 -16.22 15.26 -12.70
CA SER A 91 -17.29 14.30 -12.41
C SER A 91 -16.86 13.22 -11.41
N TRP A 92 -15.67 13.32 -10.82
CA TRP A 92 -15.20 12.37 -9.81
C TRP A 92 -15.91 12.61 -8.48
N GLU A 93 -16.51 11.55 -7.96
CA GLU A 93 -17.19 11.50 -6.66
C GLU A 93 -16.20 11.12 -5.56
N TYR A 94 -16.61 11.27 -4.29
CA TYR A 94 -15.74 10.98 -3.14
C TYR A 94 -15.09 9.58 -3.19
N ASN A 95 -15.86 8.57 -3.61
CA ASN A 95 -15.38 7.20 -3.72
C ASN A 95 -14.37 7.02 -4.87
N ASP A 96 -14.29 7.92 -5.84
CA ASP A 96 -13.30 7.87 -6.92
C ASP A 96 -11.92 8.36 -6.44
N TYR A 97 -11.84 9.13 -5.36
CA TYR A 97 -10.56 9.64 -4.86
C TYR A 97 -9.70 8.57 -4.17
N VAL A 98 -10.25 7.37 -3.94
CA VAL A 98 -9.50 6.20 -3.41
C VAL A 98 -8.36 5.78 -4.34
N TYR A 99 -8.42 6.12 -5.63
CA TYR A 99 -7.31 5.86 -6.57
C TYR A 99 -6.01 6.57 -6.17
N GLY A 100 -6.09 7.62 -5.34
CA GLY A 100 -4.90 8.24 -4.75
C GLY A 100 -4.10 7.27 -3.87
N ASP A 101 -4.70 6.21 -3.35
CA ASP A 101 -4.00 5.24 -2.51
C ASP A 101 -3.00 4.40 -3.34
N HIS A 102 -3.13 4.38 -4.68
CA HIS A 102 -2.21 3.66 -5.58
C HIS A 102 -0.86 4.36 -5.83
N TRP A 103 -0.62 5.55 -5.25
CA TRP A 103 0.72 6.16 -5.26
C TRP A 103 1.78 5.21 -4.71
N GLU A 104 1.43 4.48 -3.65
CA GLU A 104 2.33 3.53 -3.00
C GLU A 104 2.54 2.27 -3.83
N SER A 105 1.49 1.82 -4.53
CA SER A 105 1.59 0.72 -5.49
C SER A 105 2.50 1.06 -6.67
N LEU A 106 2.35 2.27 -7.23
CA LEU A 106 3.23 2.79 -8.28
C LEU A 106 4.69 2.82 -7.82
N GLY A 107 4.94 3.28 -6.59
CA GLY A 107 6.29 3.31 -6.02
C GLY A 107 6.95 1.93 -5.92
N VAL A 108 6.20 0.90 -5.52
CA VAL A 108 6.69 -0.49 -5.49
C VAL A 108 6.95 -1.01 -6.90
N LEU A 109 6.06 -0.78 -7.86
CA LEU A 109 6.29 -1.19 -9.25
C LEU A 109 7.50 -0.49 -9.86
N GLN A 110 7.68 0.80 -9.63
CA GLN A 110 8.88 1.53 -10.08
C GLN A 110 10.15 1.06 -9.39
N TRP A 111 10.06 0.65 -8.11
CA TRP A 111 11.17 0.04 -7.41
C TRP A 111 11.54 -1.29 -8.07
N LEU A 112 10.58 -2.18 -8.28
CA LEU A 112 10.78 -3.44 -9.01
C LEU A 112 11.31 -3.22 -10.44
N LEU A 113 10.98 -2.07 -11.05
CA LEU A 113 11.51 -1.69 -12.36
C LEU A 113 12.91 -1.04 -12.31
N GLY A 114 13.52 -0.89 -11.13
CA GLY A 114 14.81 -0.23 -10.93
C GLY A 114 14.82 1.28 -11.19
N ARG A 115 13.63 1.89 -11.36
CA ARG A 115 13.46 3.35 -11.55
C ARG A 115 13.47 4.10 -10.23
N GLN A 116 13.07 3.43 -9.15
CA GLN A 116 13.16 3.90 -7.78
C GLN A 116 14.14 3.01 -7.01
N HIS A 117 15.09 3.58 -6.28
CA HIS A 117 16.15 2.80 -5.63
C HIS A 117 15.79 2.30 -4.23
N THR A 118 14.88 3.01 -3.55
CA THR A 118 14.51 2.71 -2.17
C THR A 118 13.00 2.75 -1.98
N ILE A 119 12.49 1.81 -1.19
CA ILE A 119 11.14 1.86 -0.64
C ILE A 119 11.25 2.63 0.69
N PRO A 120 10.53 3.75 0.88
CA PRO A 120 10.54 4.47 2.14
C PRO A 120 9.91 3.61 3.25
N ALA A 121 10.13 3.98 4.50
CA ALA A 121 9.47 3.29 5.62
C ALA A 121 7.94 3.32 5.48
N TYR A 122 7.23 2.36 6.05
CA TYR A 122 5.75 2.27 5.91
C TYR A 122 5.01 3.42 6.61
N TYR A 123 5.71 4.21 7.42
CA TYR A 123 5.23 5.47 7.99
C TYR A 123 5.58 6.71 7.18
N SER A 124 6.07 6.53 5.96
CA SER A 124 6.39 7.61 5.03
C SER A 124 5.91 7.24 3.63
N ASN A 125 5.32 8.22 2.92
CA ASN A 125 4.86 8.03 1.56
C ASN A 125 6.03 8.07 0.57
N PHE A 126 5.85 7.48 -0.61
CA PHE A 126 6.72 7.80 -1.73
C PHE A 126 6.59 9.27 -2.12
N ASP A 127 7.71 9.87 -2.53
CA ASP A 127 7.69 11.21 -3.12
C ASP A 127 7.02 11.15 -4.50
N ARG A 128 5.79 11.68 -4.57
CA ARG A 128 4.94 11.66 -5.76
C ARG A 128 5.60 12.35 -6.97
N ALA A 129 6.32 13.45 -6.74
CA ALA A 129 7.00 14.18 -7.80
C ALA A 129 8.15 13.36 -8.36
N ARG A 130 8.92 12.72 -7.48
CA ARG A 130 10.00 11.82 -7.88
C ARG A 130 9.49 10.60 -8.63
N LEU A 131 8.37 10.00 -8.22
CA LEU A 131 7.74 8.88 -8.94
C LEU A 131 7.42 9.26 -10.39
N PHE A 132 6.83 10.44 -10.64
CA PHE A 132 6.52 10.88 -11.99
C PHE A 132 7.78 11.16 -12.82
N GLN A 133 8.81 11.75 -12.20
CA GLN A 133 10.08 12.04 -12.88
C GLN A 133 10.84 10.76 -13.24
N ASN A 134 10.84 9.77 -12.36
CA ASN A 134 11.62 8.53 -12.53
C ASN A 134 11.11 7.67 -13.70
N SER A 135 9.81 7.71 -14.03
CA SER A 135 9.30 6.97 -15.19
C SER A 135 9.55 7.69 -16.51
N GLY A 136 9.65 9.02 -16.50
CA GLY A 136 9.77 9.82 -17.72
C GLY A 136 8.51 9.83 -18.59
N ILE A 137 7.40 9.27 -18.10
CA ILE A 137 6.10 9.31 -18.78
C ILE A 137 5.50 10.70 -18.61
N LEU A 138 5.15 11.32 -19.73
CA LEU A 138 4.28 12.48 -19.79
C LEU A 138 2.86 11.96 -20.06
N PRO A 139 1.93 12.02 -19.08
CA PRO A 139 0.63 11.35 -19.18
C PRO A 139 -0.26 11.74 -20.37
N ALA A 140 -0.02 12.91 -20.97
CA ALA A 140 -0.74 13.41 -22.14
C ALA A 140 -0.02 13.16 -23.48
N ASP A 141 1.11 12.44 -23.47
CA ASP A 141 1.90 12.12 -24.66
C ASP A 141 2.11 10.60 -24.77
N PRO A 142 1.37 9.91 -25.66
CA PRO A 142 1.44 8.45 -25.81
C PRO A 142 2.83 7.96 -26.19
N SER A 143 3.62 8.76 -26.92
CA SER A 143 4.97 8.37 -27.34
C SER A 143 5.92 8.19 -26.15
N THR A 144 5.67 8.85 -25.02
CA THR A 144 6.48 8.68 -23.81
C THR A 144 6.12 7.40 -23.05
N ILE A 145 4.88 6.96 -23.14
CA ILE A 145 4.39 5.69 -22.58
C ILE A 145 5.04 4.53 -23.34
N GLU A 146 4.97 4.56 -24.67
CA GLU A 146 5.61 3.57 -25.54
C GLU A 146 7.10 3.46 -25.26
N LYS A 147 7.83 4.58 -25.25
CA LYS A 147 9.27 4.60 -24.94
C LYS A 147 9.58 4.00 -23.57
N PHE A 148 8.74 4.25 -22.56
CA PHE A 148 8.92 3.68 -21.24
C PHE A 148 8.77 2.15 -21.28
N VAL A 149 7.69 1.65 -21.89
CA VAL A 149 7.42 0.20 -21.99
C VAL A 149 8.48 -0.50 -22.84
N ASP A 150 8.83 0.06 -24.00
CA ASP A 150 9.86 -0.45 -24.92
C ASP A 150 11.22 -0.58 -24.25
N SER A 151 11.54 0.33 -23.30
CA SER A 151 12.77 0.23 -22.55
C SER A 151 12.89 -1.10 -21.81
N PHE A 152 11.77 -1.70 -21.38
CA PHE A 152 11.71 -2.98 -20.68
C PHE A 152 11.41 -4.20 -21.57
N MET A 153 11.24 -4.01 -22.88
CA MET A 153 11.09 -5.09 -23.85
C MET A 153 12.43 -5.61 -24.39
N SER A 154 13.51 -4.85 -24.22
CA SER A 154 14.86 -5.28 -24.64
C SER A 154 15.38 -6.40 -23.76
N SER A 155 15.87 -7.47 -24.39
CA SER A 155 16.54 -8.61 -23.73
C SER A 155 17.78 -8.24 -22.93
N GLN A 156 18.30 -7.02 -23.09
CA GLN A 156 19.44 -6.50 -22.34
C GLN A 156 19.07 -5.91 -20.98
N ILE A 157 17.79 -5.59 -20.73
CA ILE A 157 17.34 -5.14 -19.40
C ILE A 157 16.99 -6.36 -18.56
N HIS A 158 18.02 -7.06 -18.12
CA HIS A 158 17.90 -7.98 -17.00
C HIS A 158 17.88 -7.15 -15.72
N GLN A 159 16.69 -6.89 -15.18
CA GLN A 159 16.57 -6.52 -13.78
C GLN A 159 17.01 -7.73 -12.95
N THR A 160 18.30 -7.84 -12.68
CA THR A 160 18.81 -8.70 -11.63
C THR A 160 18.55 -8.01 -10.31
N PHE A 161 17.33 -8.12 -9.82
CA PHE A 161 17.05 -7.84 -8.42
C PHE A 161 17.79 -8.86 -7.57
N ASP A 162 18.49 -8.39 -6.54
CA ASP A 162 19.00 -9.29 -5.52
C ASP A 162 17.80 -10.01 -4.88
N HIS A 163 17.77 -11.33 -5.01
CA HIS A 163 16.70 -12.16 -4.46
C HIS A 163 16.54 -11.96 -2.95
N GLN A 164 17.64 -11.68 -2.22
CA GLN A 164 17.56 -11.40 -0.78
C GLN A 164 16.86 -10.08 -0.52
N GLN A 165 17.21 -9.04 -1.27
CA GLN A 165 16.56 -7.72 -1.17
C GLN A 165 15.05 -7.80 -1.51
N LEU A 166 14.69 -8.53 -2.56
CA LEU A 166 13.29 -8.75 -2.93
C LEU A 166 12.53 -9.50 -1.83
N GLN A 167 13.10 -10.60 -1.32
CA GLN A 167 12.48 -11.36 -0.24
C GLN A 167 12.28 -10.50 1.01
N HIS A 168 13.30 -9.76 1.41
CA HIS A 168 13.21 -8.87 2.57
C HIS A 168 12.12 -7.80 2.37
N ALA A 169 12.04 -7.17 1.21
CA ALA A 169 11.00 -6.17 0.93
C ALA A 169 9.58 -6.75 0.99
N VAL A 170 9.39 -7.97 0.49
CA VAL A 170 8.11 -8.70 0.60
C VAL A 170 7.79 -9.01 2.05
N ASP A 171 8.75 -9.56 2.82
CA ASP A 171 8.57 -9.90 4.22
C ASP A 171 8.18 -8.69 5.08
N VAL A 172 8.81 -7.53 4.82
CA VAL A 172 8.44 -6.24 5.43
C VAL A 172 7.01 -5.87 5.07
N SER A 173 6.62 -6.01 3.80
CA SER A 173 5.26 -5.70 3.37
C SER A 173 4.21 -6.60 4.02
N GLU A 174 4.50 -7.89 4.17
CA GLU A 174 3.62 -8.83 4.87
C GLU A 174 3.46 -8.46 6.34
N ALA A 175 4.56 -8.07 6.99
CA ALA A 175 4.54 -7.73 8.41
C ALA A 175 3.68 -6.49 8.68
N TRP A 176 3.84 -5.43 7.88
CA TRP A 176 3.04 -4.21 7.99
C TRP A 176 1.57 -4.43 7.63
N MET A 177 1.28 -5.21 6.59
CA MET A 177 -0.09 -5.58 6.23
C MET A 177 -0.76 -6.38 7.35
N TRP A 178 -0.04 -7.35 7.93
CA TRP A 178 -0.52 -8.11 9.09
C TRP A 178 -0.82 -7.21 10.29
N ARG A 179 0.10 -6.30 10.62
CA ARG A 179 -0.08 -5.39 11.76
C ARG A 179 -1.25 -4.44 11.56
N ALA A 180 -1.46 -3.92 10.35
CA ALA A 180 -2.59 -3.07 10.02
C ALA A 180 -3.94 -3.82 10.16
N ARG A 181 -4.02 -5.05 9.64
CA ARG A 181 -5.21 -5.92 9.80
C ARG A 181 -5.48 -6.28 11.26
N ALA A 182 -4.42 -6.56 12.04
CA ALA A 182 -4.54 -6.80 13.47
C ALA A 182 -5.13 -5.58 14.21
N GLN A 183 -4.80 -4.36 13.80
CA GLN A 183 -5.38 -3.14 14.38
C GLN A 183 -6.89 -3.06 14.15
N VAL A 184 -7.37 -3.38 12.94
CA VAL A 184 -8.81 -3.37 12.63
C VAL A 184 -9.56 -4.36 13.52
N LEU A 185 -9.00 -5.56 13.71
CA LEU A 185 -9.59 -6.57 14.59
C LEU A 185 -9.57 -6.16 16.08
N LEU A 186 -8.52 -5.46 16.53
CA LEU A 186 -8.47 -4.87 17.87
C LEU A 186 -9.51 -3.75 18.04
N GLY A 187 -9.66 -2.88 17.04
CA GLY A 187 -10.70 -1.84 17.06
C GLY A 187 -12.09 -2.44 17.19
N LEU A 188 -12.40 -3.47 16.37
CA LEU A 188 -13.66 -4.20 16.45
C LEU A 188 -13.90 -4.83 17.83
N ARG A 189 -12.85 -5.40 18.43
CA ARG A 189 -12.90 -5.94 19.80
C ARG A 189 -13.26 -4.85 20.81
N ASP A 190 -12.60 -3.71 20.75
CA ASP A 190 -12.78 -2.64 21.72
C ASP A 190 -14.15 -1.96 21.58
N GLU A 191 -14.67 -1.83 20.35
CA GLU A 191 -16.04 -1.37 20.09
C GLU A 191 -17.09 -2.28 20.72
N ILE A 192 -16.90 -3.60 20.62
CA ILE A 192 -17.79 -4.59 21.20
C ILE A 192 -17.78 -4.48 22.73
N VAL A 193 -16.60 -4.40 23.35
CA VAL A 193 -16.47 -4.22 24.81
C VAL A 193 -17.14 -2.93 25.29
N LYS A 194 -16.98 -1.82 24.56
CA LYS A 194 -17.57 -0.52 24.92
C LYS A 194 -19.09 -0.49 24.73
N ALA A 195 -19.61 -1.17 23.71
CA ALA A 195 -21.05 -1.27 23.47
C ALA A 195 -21.77 -2.02 24.61
N ASP A 196 -21.14 -3.09 25.13
CA ASP A 196 -21.71 -3.86 26.23
C ASP A 196 -21.60 -3.14 27.58
N GLN A 197 -20.56 -2.33 27.80
CA GLN A 197 -20.46 -1.49 29.01
C GLN A 197 -21.58 -0.45 29.16
N LYS A 198 -22.26 -0.06 28.06
CA LYS A 198 -23.43 0.83 28.12
C LYS A 198 -24.73 0.11 28.47
N ASN A 199 -24.75 -1.22 28.42
CA ASN A 199 -25.86 -2.06 28.84
C ASN A 199 -25.47 -2.74 30.16
N GLU A 200 -25.66 -2.07 31.30
CA GLU A 200 -25.27 -2.51 32.66
C GLU A 200 -25.95 -3.80 33.18
N GLN A 201 -26.46 -4.67 32.30
CA GLN A 201 -27.08 -5.93 32.67
C GLN A 201 -26.51 -7.05 31.82
N GLU A 202 -25.39 -7.58 32.32
CA GLU A 202 -24.90 -8.96 32.22
C GLU A 202 -23.39 -9.00 31.93
N ASN A 203 -22.65 -9.60 32.86
CA ASN A 203 -21.27 -10.03 32.68
C ASN A 203 -21.19 -11.02 31.52
N THR A 204 -21.07 -10.52 30.30
CA THR A 204 -20.79 -11.37 29.14
C THR A 204 -19.29 -11.34 28.86
N PRO A 205 -18.59 -12.50 28.93
CA PRO A 205 -17.22 -12.57 28.46
C PRO A 205 -17.21 -12.16 26.99
N LEU A 206 -16.21 -11.38 26.55
CA LEU A 206 -16.00 -10.89 25.17
C LEU A 206 -16.45 -11.88 24.06
N GLU A 207 -16.28 -13.18 24.29
CA GLU A 207 -16.78 -14.24 23.40
C GLU A 207 -18.29 -14.25 23.14
N ALA A 208 -19.13 -13.93 24.13
CA ALA A 208 -20.58 -13.89 23.99
C ALA A 208 -21.04 -12.69 23.14
N ALA A 209 -20.35 -11.55 23.28
CA ALA A 209 -20.58 -10.37 22.48
C ALA A 209 -20.14 -10.54 21.01
N LEU A 210 -18.99 -11.18 20.81
CA LEU A 210 -18.54 -11.58 19.47
C LEU A 210 -19.50 -12.61 18.83
N ARG A 211 -20.15 -13.49 19.62
CA ARG A 211 -21.20 -14.41 19.14
C ARG A 211 -22.45 -13.65 18.71
N ALA A 212 -22.88 -12.65 19.47
CA ALA A 212 -24.07 -11.83 19.15
C ALA A 212 -23.93 -11.09 17.81
N ARG A 213 -22.71 -10.69 17.45
CA ARG A 213 -22.40 -10.09 16.13
C ARG A 213 -22.11 -11.10 15.02
N HIS A 214 -22.43 -12.38 15.22
CA HIS A 214 -22.24 -13.45 14.23
C HIS A 214 -20.79 -13.59 13.72
N ILE A 215 -19.79 -13.22 14.53
CA ILE A 215 -18.39 -13.36 14.13
C ILE A 215 -18.01 -14.86 14.13
N PRO A 216 -17.43 -15.37 13.04
CA PRO A 216 -16.97 -16.76 12.94
C PRO A 216 -16.08 -17.17 14.12
N HIS A 217 -16.24 -18.40 14.60
CA HIS A 217 -15.54 -18.88 15.80
C HIS A 217 -14.01 -18.80 15.70
N SER A 218 -13.45 -19.06 14.51
CA SER A 218 -12.02 -18.95 14.21
C SER A 218 -11.48 -17.52 14.42
N LEU A 219 -12.22 -16.51 13.95
CA LEU A 219 -11.87 -15.10 14.11
C LEU A 219 -11.98 -14.67 15.57
N ARG A 220 -12.97 -15.17 16.31
CA ARG A 220 -13.14 -14.85 17.75
C ARG A 220 -11.92 -15.21 18.58
N LYS A 221 -11.35 -16.40 18.36
CA LYS A 221 -10.15 -16.86 19.07
C LYS A 221 -8.94 -16.00 18.71
N MET A 222 -8.73 -15.74 17.41
CA MET A 222 -7.64 -14.89 16.95
C MET A 222 -7.73 -13.49 17.57
N THR A 223 -8.89 -12.85 17.51
CA THR A 223 -9.11 -11.50 18.05
C THR A 223 -8.88 -11.41 19.56
N ALA A 224 -9.24 -12.47 20.32
CA ALA A 224 -9.00 -12.51 21.76
C ALA A 224 -7.51 -12.61 22.12
N ASP A 225 -6.72 -13.30 21.30
CA ASP A 225 -5.29 -13.54 21.54
C ASP A 225 -4.39 -12.39 21.03
N LEU A 226 -4.89 -11.51 20.15
CA LEU A 226 -4.13 -10.40 19.54
C LEU A 226 -3.29 -9.56 20.53
N PRO A 227 -3.79 -9.15 21.73
CA PRO A 227 -2.99 -8.38 22.68
C PRO A 227 -1.71 -9.10 23.16
N LYS A 228 -1.68 -10.44 23.09
CA LYS A 228 -0.49 -11.25 23.40
C LYS A 228 0.32 -11.55 22.14
N THR A 229 -0.37 -11.76 21.01
CA THR A 229 0.24 -12.12 19.73
C THR A 229 1.03 -10.97 19.11
N ILE A 230 0.57 -9.72 19.22
CA ILE A 230 1.25 -8.54 18.63
C ILE A 230 2.65 -8.33 19.22
N PRO A 231 2.84 -8.32 20.56
CA PRO A 231 4.19 -8.24 21.14
C PRO A 231 5.14 -9.34 20.69
N LEU A 232 4.65 -10.57 20.60
CA LEU A 232 5.46 -11.71 20.15
C LEU A 232 5.83 -11.59 18.66
N ALA A 233 4.87 -11.19 17.83
CA ALA A 233 5.08 -10.94 16.40
C ALA A 233 6.09 -9.82 16.16
N ALA A 234 5.95 -8.71 16.90
CA ALA A 234 6.84 -7.56 16.78
C ALA A 234 8.28 -7.95 17.17
N GLN A 235 8.46 -8.63 18.32
CA GLN A 235 9.77 -9.12 18.74
C GLN A 235 10.38 -10.06 17.71
N GLN A 236 9.61 -11.05 17.23
CA GLN A 236 10.11 -12.00 16.24
C GLN A 236 10.47 -11.32 14.90
N ALA A 237 9.69 -10.33 14.45
CA ALA A 237 9.98 -9.58 13.23
C ALA A 237 11.23 -8.71 13.38
N PHE A 238 11.48 -8.14 14.57
CA PHE A 238 12.70 -7.42 14.88
C PHE A 238 13.93 -8.33 14.92
N ASP A 239 13.83 -9.49 15.57
CA ASP A 239 14.93 -10.46 15.67
C ASP A 239 15.35 -10.99 14.29
N LYS A 240 14.40 -11.09 13.35
CA LYS A 240 14.63 -11.46 11.95
C LYS A 240 15.13 -10.31 11.07
N GLY A 241 15.25 -9.10 11.62
CA GLY A 241 15.63 -7.89 10.89
C GLY A 241 14.56 -7.40 9.90
N ILE A 242 13.31 -7.86 10.01
CA ILE A 242 12.18 -7.35 9.21
C ILE A 242 11.77 -5.95 9.71
N LEU A 243 11.76 -5.75 11.04
CA LEU A 243 11.56 -4.44 11.62
C LEU A 243 12.90 -3.82 11.99
N ALA A 244 13.09 -2.54 11.63
CA ALA A 244 14.28 -1.81 11.99
C ALA A 244 14.32 -1.47 13.49
N GLU A 245 13.15 -1.18 14.09
CA GLU A 245 13.04 -0.68 15.46
C GLU A 245 11.74 -1.18 16.11
N LEU A 246 11.76 -1.26 17.45
CA LEU A 246 10.62 -1.59 18.31
C LEU A 246 10.38 -0.48 19.32
N GLU A 247 9.11 -0.18 19.57
CA GLU A 247 8.69 0.76 20.61
C GLU A 247 7.53 0.12 21.38
N GLY A 248 7.61 0.06 22.71
CA GLY A 248 6.53 -0.49 23.54
C GLY A 248 6.12 -1.94 23.25
N ASN A 249 7.03 -2.78 22.72
CA ASN A 249 6.75 -4.12 22.18
C ASN A 249 5.80 -4.12 20.97
N ASP A 250 5.81 -3.08 20.15
CA ASP A 250 5.07 -3.00 18.90
C ASP A 250 5.95 -2.38 17.80
N PHE A 251 5.40 -2.26 16.60
CA PHE A 251 6.03 -1.64 15.44
C PHE A 251 6.29 -0.16 15.75
N ALA A 252 7.57 0.23 15.71
CA ALA A 252 7.99 1.61 15.93
C ALA A 252 7.66 2.50 14.72
N ILE A 253 7.15 3.70 15.01
CA ILE A 253 6.77 4.69 14.01
C ILE A 253 7.48 6.00 14.33
N ALA A 254 8.31 6.47 13.40
CA ALA A 254 8.99 7.74 13.54
C ALA A 254 8.03 8.89 13.20
N VAL A 255 7.76 9.76 14.17
CA VAL A 255 6.88 10.92 14.04
C VAL A 255 7.69 12.20 14.26
N GLU A 256 7.48 13.20 13.40
CA GLU A 256 8.04 14.53 13.60
C GLU A 256 7.25 15.25 14.71
N MET A 257 7.90 15.56 15.83
CA MET A 257 7.30 16.37 16.88
C MET A 257 7.29 17.84 16.47
N LYS A 258 6.15 18.53 16.63
CA LYS A 258 6.11 19.99 16.55
C LYS A 258 6.96 20.55 17.70
N GLU A 259 7.90 21.42 17.38
CA GLU A 259 8.70 22.13 18.39
C GLU A 259 7.76 22.85 19.37
N ASP A 260 7.90 22.56 20.66
CA ASP A 260 7.38 23.44 21.70
C ASP A 260 8.09 24.79 21.55
N SER A 261 7.29 25.85 21.50
CA SER A 261 7.61 27.24 21.17
C SER A 261 8.62 27.91 22.14
N GLY A 262 9.78 27.32 22.39
CA GLY A 262 10.62 27.68 23.52
C GLY A 262 12.12 27.47 23.42
N ASN A 263 12.69 26.76 22.43
CA ASN A 263 14.14 26.76 22.26
C ASN A 263 14.61 26.48 20.84
N SER A 264 15.37 27.43 20.32
CA SER A 264 15.89 27.55 18.97
C SER A 264 17.10 26.64 18.73
N SER A 265 16.84 25.43 18.29
CA SER A 265 17.73 24.69 17.40
C SER A 265 16.84 24.01 16.37
N GLY A 266 16.72 24.58 15.17
CA GLY A 266 15.78 24.15 14.11
C GLY A 266 16.02 22.77 13.51
N GLN A 267 16.40 21.80 14.33
CA GLN A 267 16.43 20.38 14.03
C GLN A 267 15.10 19.78 14.47
N ARG A 268 14.30 19.34 13.49
CA ARG A 268 13.06 18.60 13.74
C ARG A 268 13.36 17.40 14.64
N LYS A 269 12.72 17.36 15.80
CA LYS A 269 12.87 16.24 16.73
C LYS A 269 11.99 15.09 16.25
N ILE A 270 12.62 14.02 15.78
CA ILE A 270 11.95 12.77 15.44
C ILE A 270 11.84 11.94 16.72
N ALA A 271 10.66 11.41 16.99
CA ALA A 271 10.42 10.50 18.11
C ALA A 271 9.68 9.26 17.63
N ASN A 272 10.01 8.11 18.20
CA ASN A 272 9.30 6.87 17.92
C ASN A 272 8.09 6.74 18.83
N VAL A 273 6.97 6.34 18.24
CA VAL A 273 5.76 5.97 18.94
C VAL A 273 5.34 4.56 18.52
N PRO A 274 4.72 3.77 19.40
CA PRO A 274 4.23 2.46 19.02
C PRO A 274 2.99 2.63 18.13
N TYR A 275 2.82 1.72 17.16
CA TYR A 275 1.69 1.71 16.21
C TYR A 275 0.31 2.08 16.78
N PRO A 276 -0.17 1.50 17.90
CA PRO A 276 -1.53 1.76 18.39
C PRO A 276 -1.71 3.15 19.00
N ASN A 277 -0.64 3.92 19.22
CA ASN A 277 -0.72 5.26 19.82
C ASN A 277 -1.00 6.37 18.80
N LEU A 278 -1.11 6.02 17.51
CA LEU A 278 -1.51 6.97 16.47
C LEU A 278 -3.01 7.26 16.53
N ASP A 279 -3.40 8.43 16.01
CA ASP A 279 -4.82 8.74 15.81
C ASP A 279 -5.43 7.93 14.65
N SER A 280 -6.76 7.98 14.52
CA SER A 280 -7.49 7.21 13.50
C SER A 280 -7.04 7.51 12.07
N ASP A 281 -6.71 8.76 11.78
CA ASP A 281 -6.41 9.21 10.42
C ASP A 281 -5.01 8.75 9.99
N HIS A 282 -4.04 8.80 10.92
CA HIS A 282 -2.71 8.24 10.70
C HIS A 282 -2.77 6.70 10.63
N LEU A 283 -3.57 6.03 11.47
CA LEU A 283 -3.78 4.59 11.40
C LEU A 283 -4.38 4.15 10.05
N ASP A 284 -5.36 4.89 9.54
CA ASP A 284 -5.95 4.62 8.22
C ASP A 284 -4.94 4.87 7.09
N SER A 285 -4.15 5.94 7.19
CA SER A 285 -3.11 6.25 6.20
C SER A 285 -2.05 5.15 6.13
N LEU A 286 -1.57 4.65 7.28
CA LEU A 286 -0.61 3.55 7.32
C LEU A 286 -1.18 2.24 6.78
N ARG A 287 -2.46 1.97 7.08
CA ARG A 287 -3.16 0.82 6.54
C ARG A 287 -3.19 0.89 5.02
N LYS A 288 -3.56 2.03 4.43
CA LYS A 288 -3.56 2.25 2.98
C LYS A 288 -2.18 2.06 2.37
N ILE A 289 -1.13 2.60 2.99
CA ILE A 289 0.26 2.37 2.55
C ILE A 289 0.58 0.87 2.55
N ALA A 290 0.25 0.16 3.64
CA ALA A 290 0.50 -1.26 3.77
C ALA A 290 -0.26 -2.10 2.73
N GLU A 291 -1.55 -1.81 2.54
CA GLU A 291 -2.43 -2.47 1.58
C GLU A 291 -1.95 -2.25 0.14
N SER A 292 -1.66 -1.00 -0.25
CA SER A 292 -1.23 -0.65 -1.60
C SER A 292 0.14 -1.22 -1.98
N ARG A 293 1.11 -1.23 -1.05
CA ARG A 293 2.42 -1.84 -1.29
C ARG A 293 2.32 -3.36 -1.38
N PHE A 294 1.53 -3.98 -0.51
CA PHE A 294 1.30 -5.42 -0.53
C PHE A 294 0.60 -5.87 -1.80
N LEU A 295 -0.42 -5.13 -2.27
CA LEU A 295 -1.09 -5.36 -3.56
C LEU A 295 -0.06 -5.40 -4.70
N ALA A 296 0.83 -4.41 -4.78
CA ALA A 296 1.83 -4.34 -5.84
C ALA A 296 2.78 -5.54 -5.82
N PHE A 297 3.26 -5.95 -4.65
CA PHE A 297 4.10 -7.15 -4.53
C PHE A 297 3.34 -8.44 -4.86
N ALA A 298 2.12 -8.59 -4.34
CA ALA A 298 1.28 -9.76 -4.59
C ALA A 298 0.99 -9.94 -6.08
N TRP A 299 0.64 -8.85 -6.77
CA TRP A 299 0.44 -8.86 -8.20
C TRP A 299 1.73 -9.14 -8.96
N ALA A 300 2.82 -8.45 -8.64
CA ALA A 300 4.11 -8.63 -9.31
C ALA A 300 4.69 -10.04 -9.16
N LEU A 301 4.30 -10.77 -8.11
CA LEU A 301 4.71 -12.15 -7.85
C LEU A 301 3.66 -13.19 -8.28
N SER A 302 2.67 -12.77 -9.07
CA SER A 302 1.59 -13.62 -9.58
C SER A 302 0.84 -14.39 -8.48
N LYS A 303 0.68 -13.76 -7.30
CA LYS A 303 -0.18 -14.29 -6.22
C LYS A 303 -1.64 -13.90 -6.42
N ILE A 304 -1.86 -12.82 -7.15
CA ILE A 304 -3.14 -12.45 -7.74
C ILE A 304 -2.94 -12.24 -9.24
N ASP A 305 -3.94 -12.67 -9.99
CA ASP A 305 -3.92 -12.61 -11.45
C ASP A 305 -4.31 -11.20 -11.94
N ASP A 306 -5.28 -10.58 -11.27
CA ASP A 306 -5.83 -9.27 -11.63
C ASP A 306 -5.42 -8.18 -10.64
N TRP A 307 -5.37 -6.95 -11.12
CA TRP A 307 -5.15 -5.75 -10.30
C TRP A 307 -6.46 -5.36 -9.59
N ASP A 308 -6.77 -6.07 -8.51
CA ASP A 308 -8.02 -5.93 -7.77
C ASP A 308 -7.76 -5.82 -6.26
N VAL A 309 -8.18 -4.69 -5.69
CA VAL A 309 -8.03 -4.38 -4.27
C VAL A 309 -8.86 -5.36 -3.42
N GLU A 310 -10.03 -5.78 -3.90
CA GLU A 310 -10.90 -6.71 -3.18
C GLU A 310 -10.27 -8.10 -3.10
N LYS A 311 -9.66 -8.59 -4.17
CA LYS A 311 -8.93 -9.88 -4.17
C LYS A 311 -7.71 -9.86 -3.24
N THR A 312 -7.14 -8.68 -2.97
CA THR A 312 -6.05 -8.54 -2.01
C THR A 312 -6.52 -8.81 -0.57
N SER A 313 -7.79 -8.59 -0.27
CA SER A 313 -8.38 -8.93 1.04
C SER A 313 -8.46 -10.44 1.27
N GLU A 314 -8.58 -11.23 0.20
CA GLU A 314 -8.64 -12.70 0.25
C GLU A 314 -7.25 -13.34 0.41
N LEU A 315 -6.19 -12.62 0.03
CA LEU A 315 -4.82 -13.06 0.23
C LEU A 315 -4.42 -13.01 1.71
N VAL A 316 -4.10 -14.19 2.25
CA VAL A 316 -3.57 -14.33 3.62
C VAL A 316 -2.11 -13.88 3.70
N SER A 317 -1.30 -14.25 2.70
CA SER A 317 0.13 -13.92 2.59
C SER A 317 0.64 -14.17 1.17
N ILE A 318 1.73 -13.49 0.80
CA ILE A 318 2.48 -13.71 -0.44
C ILE A 318 3.38 -14.94 -0.29
N ASN A 319 4.04 -15.06 0.87
CA ASN A 319 4.78 -16.24 1.29
C ASN A 319 3.82 -17.25 1.93
N PRO A 320 3.94 -18.56 1.63
CA PRO A 320 3.07 -19.59 2.21
C PRO A 320 3.17 -19.71 3.74
N ILE A 321 4.28 -19.23 4.32
CA ILE A 321 4.41 -18.97 5.75
C ILE A 321 4.74 -17.49 5.88
N ASN A 322 3.85 -16.72 6.49
CA ASN A 322 4.07 -15.30 6.75
C ASN A 322 5.39 -15.15 7.51
N ALA A 323 6.25 -14.24 7.01
CA ALA A 323 7.62 -14.08 7.44
C ALA A 323 7.77 -13.89 8.97
N ILE A 324 6.77 -13.28 9.62
CA ILE A 324 6.71 -13.14 11.08
C ILE A 324 6.77 -14.52 11.75
N TRP A 325 6.01 -15.51 11.25
CA TRP A 325 5.76 -16.78 11.92
C TRP A 325 6.67 -17.93 11.51
N THR A 326 7.55 -17.72 10.51
CA THR A 326 8.50 -18.75 10.06
C THR A 326 9.43 -19.14 11.21
N PRO A 327 9.50 -20.42 11.63
CA PRO A 327 10.42 -20.83 12.70
C PRO A 327 11.87 -20.66 12.25
N ASP A 328 12.77 -20.30 13.18
CA ASP A 328 14.18 -20.16 12.86
C ASP A 328 14.76 -21.49 12.36
N PRO A 329 15.53 -21.47 11.26
CA PRO A 329 16.28 -22.63 10.82
C PRO A 329 17.47 -22.83 11.75
N ASN A 330 17.24 -23.41 12.92
CA ASN A 330 18.31 -23.92 13.78
C ASN A 330 19.02 -25.12 13.14
#